data_AF-A0A7S3GVC1-F1
#
_entry.id   AF-A0A7S3GVC1-F1
#
_cell.length_a   1.000
_cell.length_b   1.000
_cell.length_c   1.000
_cell.angle_alpha   90.00
_cell.angle_beta   90.00
_cell.angle_gamma   90.00
#
_symmetry.space_group_name_H-M   'P 1'
#
loop_
_entity.id
_entity.type
_entity.pdbx_description
1 polymer ?
#
loop_
_entity_poly.entity_id
_entity_poly.type
_entity_poly.pdbx_seq_one_letter_code
_entity_poly.pdbx_strand_id
1 'polypeptide(L)'
;AGAVISPWHDVSLFTGEEGVYNCIIEIPKNTKPKMEVAIKEPGNPIAQDIKKGKLRDYHGPIFWNYGMLPQTWEDPNVVHPETKCAGDNDPVDVVEIGSASLATGSVEPVKVLGVLAMIDDGELDWKLIAI
;
A
#
# COMPACT_ATOMS: atom_id res chain seq x y z
N ALA A 1 -2.83 13.64 -19.69
CA ALA A 1 -1.71 14.54 -20.07
C ALA A 1 -0.45 14.04 -19.36
N GLY A 2 0.72 14.03 -20.02
CA GLY A 2 1.95 13.41 -19.52
C GLY A 2 2.70 14.21 -18.45
N ALA A 3 2.02 14.65 -17.40
CA ALA A 3 2.66 15.23 -16.22
C ALA A 3 3.07 14.10 -15.26
N VAL A 4 4.27 14.20 -14.69
CA VAL A 4 4.70 13.34 -13.58
C VAL A 4 3.92 13.75 -12.34
N ILE A 5 3.30 12.78 -11.67
CA ILE A 5 2.55 12.97 -10.43
C ILE A 5 3.08 12.02 -9.35
N SER A 6 2.98 12.40 -8.08
CA SER A 6 3.28 11.55 -6.94
C SER A 6 2.14 10.55 -6.71
N PRO A 7 2.40 9.23 -6.74
CA PRO A 7 1.45 8.21 -6.29
C PRO A 7 0.93 8.50 -4.88
N TRP A 8 1.80 8.94 -3.96
CA TRP A 8 1.40 9.16 -2.57
C TRP A 8 0.56 10.43 -2.37
N HIS A 9 0.96 11.54 -2.98
CA HIS A 9 0.41 12.85 -2.62
C HIS A 9 -0.60 13.40 -3.62
N ASP A 10 -0.45 13.10 -4.91
CA ASP A 10 -1.24 13.73 -5.98
C ASP A 10 -2.46 12.92 -6.42
N VAL A 11 -2.52 11.63 -6.06
CA VAL A 11 -3.71 10.80 -6.29
C VAL A 11 -4.71 11.03 -5.16
N SER A 12 -5.95 11.38 -5.51
CA SER A 12 -7.02 11.59 -4.52
C SER A 12 -7.32 10.29 -3.77
N LEU A 13 -7.39 10.34 -2.43
CA LEU A 13 -7.88 9.21 -1.62
C LEU A 13 -9.32 8.84 -1.96
N PHE A 14 -10.19 9.84 -2.07
CA PHE A 14 -11.63 9.64 -2.24
C PHE A 14 -12.03 9.60 -3.72
N THR A 15 -12.93 8.69 -4.05
CA THR A 15 -13.59 8.61 -5.38
C THR A 15 -14.83 9.50 -5.47
N GLY A 16 -15.40 9.88 -4.32
CA GLY A 16 -16.68 10.57 -4.21
C GLY A 16 -17.87 9.63 -3.89
N GLU A 17 -17.65 8.32 -3.91
CA GLU A 17 -18.62 7.31 -3.45
C GLU A 17 -18.30 6.86 -2.02
N GLU A 18 -19.31 6.79 -1.15
CA GLU A 18 -19.14 6.43 0.25
C GLU A 18 -18.60 4.99 0.40
N GLY A 19 -17.53 4.83 1.17
CA GLY A 19 -16.89 3.53 1.40
C GLY A 19 -16.04 3.02 0.24
N VAL A 20 -15.89 3.80 -0.84
CA VAL A 20 -15.03 3.48 -1.99
C VAL A 20 -13.87 4.45 -2.06
N TYR A 21 -12.66 3.92 -2.19
CA TYR A 21 -11.40 4.66 -2.15
C TYR A 21 -10.54 4.33 -3.36
N ASN A 22 -9.71 5.26 -3.80
CA ASN A 22 -8.67 4.92 -4.78
C ASN A 22 -7.56 4.15 -4.07
N CYS A 23 -7.19 3.01 -4.62
CA CYS A 23 -6.06 2.19 -4.20
C CYS A 23 -5.03 2.18 -5.32
N ILE A 24 -3.76 2.35 -4.96
CA ILE A 24 -2.64 2.26 -5.91
C ILE A 24 -2.05 0.87 -5.80
N ILE A 25 -2.14 0.10 -6.87
CA ILE A 25 -1.62 -1.27 -6.89
C ILE A 25 -0.11 -1.24 -7.04
N GLU A 26 0.62 -1.84 -6.10
CA GLU A 26 2.08 -1.91 -6.13
C GLU A 26 2.51 -3.29 -6.62
N ILE A 27 1.91 -4.35 -6.08
CA ILE A 27 2.29 -5.74 -6.32
C ILE A 27 1.10 -6.51 -6.92
N PRO A 28 1.17 -6.91 -8.20
CA PRO A 28 0.14 -7.69 -8.84
C PRO A 28 0.00 -9.07 -8.21
N LYS A 29 -1.24 -9.57 -8.14
CA LYS A 29 -1.55 -10.95 -7.77
C LYS A 29 -0.74 -11.94 -8.59
N ASN A 30 -0.25 -12.99 -7.92
CA ASN A 30 0.63 -14.04 -8.43
C ASN A 30 2.05 -13.59 -8.81
N THR A 31 2.52 -12.45 -8.28
CA THR A 31 3.90 -11.98 -8.46
C THR A 31 4.70 -11.99 -7.15
N LYS A 32 6.02 -11.81 -7.26
CA LYS A 32 7.01 -11.92 -6.16
C LYS A 32 7.79 -10.65 -5.84
N PRO A 33 8.11 -9.77 -6.81
CA PRO A 33 8.86 -8.54 -6.52
C PRO A 33 8.16 -7.72 -5.45
N LYS A 34 8.88 -7.38 -4.37
CA LYS A 34 8.34 -6.47 -3.36
C LYS A 34 8.45 -5.04 -3.90
N MET A 35 7.40 -4.59 -4.56
CA MET A 35 7.26 -3.22 -5.03
C MET A 35 6.60 -2.38 -3.95
N GLU A 36 7.05 -1.14 -3.78
CA GLU A 36 6.50 -0.18 -2.82
C GLU A 36 6.69 1.24 -3.34
N VAL A 37 5.85 2.16 -2.89
CA VAL A 37 6.06 3.58 -3.08
C VAL A 37 7.36 4.01 -2.36
N ALA A 38 8.28 4.63 -3.09
CA ALA A 38 9.53 5.11 -2.52
C ALA A 38 9.30 6.44 -1.78
N ILE A 39 8.87 6.38 -0.52
CA ILE A 39 8.49 7.56 0.29
C ILE A 39 9.61 8.61 0.47
N LYS A 40 10.88 8.21 0.26
CA LYS A 40 12.07 9.08 0.39
C LYS A 40 12.55 9.67 -0.94
N GLU A 41 12.01 9.20 -2.07
CA GLU A 41 12.43 9.63 -3.40
C GLU A 41 11.52 10.75 -3.94
N PRO A 42 12.09 11.73 -4.69
CA PRO A 42 11.28 12.79 -5.31
C PRO A 42 10.21 12.21 -6.24
N GLY A 43 8.96 12.62 -6.02
CA GLY A 43 7.81 12.14 -6.80
C GLY A 43 7.33 10.74 -6.42
N ASN A 44 7.89 10.13 -5.37
CA ASN A 44 7.41 8.88 -4.77
C ASN A 44 7.13 7.75 -5.78
N PRO A 45 8.07 7.42 -6.70
CA PRO A 45 7.84 6.36 -7.68
C PRO A 45 7.63 5.01 -6.99
N ILE A 46 6.89 4.11 -7.63
CA ILE A 46 6.85 2.70 -7.21
C ILE A 46 8.17 2.04 -7.64
N ALA A 47 8.92 1.52 -6.68
CA ALA A 47 10.21 0.89 -6.89
C ALA A 47 10.28 -0.45 -6.15
N GLN A 48 11.17 -1.34 -6.58
CA GLN A 48 11.38 -2.60 -5.88
C GLN A 48 12.28 -2.36 -4.65
N ASP A 49 11.85 -2.84 -3.48
CA ASP A 49 12.60 -2.76 -2.22
C ASP A 49 14.00 -3.41 -2.39
N ILE A 50 15.02 -2.79 -1.80
CA ILE A 50 16.40 -3.27 -1.79
C ILE A 50 16.79 -3.70 -0.38
N LYS A 51 16.91 -5.01 -0.17
CA LYS A 51 17.36 -5.60 1.10
C LYS A 51 18.78 -6.14 0.95
N LYS A 52 19.72 -5.61 1.76
CA LYS A 52 21.15 -5.99 1.75
C LYS A 52 21.80 -5.84 0.35
N GLY A 53 21.47 -4.74 -0.35
CA GLY A 53 22.02 -4.42 -1.67
C GLY A 53 21.49 -5.28 -2.82
N LYS A 54 20.43 -6.05 -2.62
CA LYS A 54 19.76 -6.85 -3.64
C LYS A 54 18.29 -6.52 -3.71
N LEU A 55 17.72 -6.59 -4.91
CA LEU A 55 16.28 -6.54 -5.13
C LEU A 55 15.59 -7.61 -4.27
N ARG A 56 14.55 -7.20 -3.54
CA ARG A 56 13.81 -8.06 -2.62
C ARG A 56 12.63 -8.70 -3.34
N ASP A 57 12.60 -10.02 -3.29
CA ASP A 57 11.43 -10.82 -3.66
C ASP A 57 10.84 -11.45 -2.39
N TYR A 58 9.52 -11.66 -2.39
CA TYR A 58 8.89 -12.58 -1.44
C TYR A 58 9.33 -14.03 -1.70
N HIS A 59 9.19 -14.87 -0.68
CA HIS A 59 9.55 -16.30 -0.77
C HIS A 59 8.74 -17.04 -1.85
N GLY A 60 7.47 -16.67 -2.03
CA GLY A 60 6.56 -17.17 -3.04
C GLY A 60 5.68 -16.06 -3.61
N PRO A 61 4.89 -16.33 -4.65
CA PRO A 61 3.96 -15.34 -5.17
C PRO A 61 2.89 -14.99 -4.14
N ILE A 62 2.48 -13.73 -4.08
CA ILE A 62 1.31 -13.30 -3.29
C ILE A 62 0.02 -13.68 -4.03
N PHE A 63 -1.06 -13.94 -3.29
CA PHE A 63 -2.33 -14.45 -3.86
C PHE A 63 -3.44 -13.40 -3.94
N TRP A 64 -3.10 -12.13 -3.72
CA TRP A 64 -3.95 -10.95 -3.80
C TRP A 64 -3.20 -9.85 -4.54
N ASN A 65 -3.91 -8.82 -5.01
CA ASN A 65 -3.22 -7.59 -5.37
C ASN A 65 -2.91 -6.83 -4.07
N TYR A 66 -1.72 -6.24 -4.01
CA TYR A 66 -1.27 -5.49 -2.85
C TYR A 66 -0.91 -4.07 -3.27
N GLY A 67 -1.22 -3.12 -2.42
CA GLY A 67 -0.97 -1.72 -2.69
C GLY A 67 -1.29 -0.87 -1.47
N MET A 68 -1.58 0.40 -1.70
CA MET A 68 -1.79 1.37 -0.62
C MET A 68 -2.89 2.38 -0.94
N LEU A 69 -3.40 3.04 0.10
CA LEU A 69 -4.26 4.20 -0.03
C LEU A 69 -3.43 5.49 -0.10
N PRO A 70 -3.54 6.29 -1.18
CA PRO A 70 -2.82 7.55 -1.29
C PRO A 70 -3.34 8.56 -0.25
N GLN A 71 -2.52 9.57 0.05
CA GLN A 71 -2.83 10.62 1.02
C GLN A 71 -3.15 10.10 2.44
N THR A 72 -2.66 8.90 2.78
CA THR A 72 -2.68 8.34 4.13
C THR A 72 -1.26 8.20 4.66
N TRP A 73 -1.12 8.09 5.98
CA TRP A 73 0.17 7.90 6.64
C TRP A 73 -0.02 7.31 8.03
N GLU A 74 0.68 6.22 8.31
CA GLU A 74 0.81 5.61 9.62
C GLU A 74 1.86 6.35 10.45
N ASP A 75 1.45 7.41 11.14
CA ASP A 75 2.38 8.31 11.85
C ASP A 75 3.18 7.56 12.95
N PRO A 76 4.53 7.46 12.82
CA PRO A 76 5.38 6.75 13.78
C PRO A 76 5.53 7.50 15.11
N ASN A 77 5.00 8.72 15.22
CA ASN A 77 5.01 9.49 16.46
C ASN A 77 3.76 9.26 17.31
N VAL A 78 2.78 8.51 16.80
CA VAL A 78 1.52 8.23 17.48
C VAL A 78 1.48 6.76 17.90
N VAL A 79 1.48 6.52 19.21
CA VAL A 79 1.34 5.16 19.77
C VAL A 79 -0.14 4.80 19.88
N HIS A 80 -0.55 3.73 19.20
CA HIS A 80 -1.93 3.27 19.23
C HIS A 80 -2.29 2.72 20.63
N PRO A 81 -3.44 3.12 21.19
CA PRO A 81 -3.76 2.87 22.60
C PRO A 81 -3.99 1.39 22.93
N GLU A 82 -4.40 0.55 21.99
CA GLU A 82 -4.69 -0.86 22.26
C GLU A 82 -3.47 -1.76 22.00
N THR A 83 -2.84 -1.57 20.85
CA THR A 83 -1.69 -2.37 20.40
C THR A 83 -0.38 -1.95 21.06
N LYS A 84 -0.30 -0.71 21.55
CA LYS A 84 0.91 -0.11 22.16
C LYS A 84 2.10 0.02 21.19
N CYS A 85 1.83 -0.07 19.89
CA CYS A 85 2.79 0.13 18.81
C CYS A 85 2.55 1.48 18.13
N ALA A 86 3.60 2.10 17.59
CA ALA A 86 3.49 3.26 16.71
C ALA A 86 3.31 2.81 15.24
N GLY A 87 2.85 3.71 14.37
CA GLY A 87 2.73 3.42 12.94
C GLY A 87 4.07 3.10 12.28
N ASP A 88 4.05 2.33 11.20
CA ASP A 88 5.21 1.89 10.42
C ASP A 88 5.84 2.96 9.50
N ASN A 89 5.29 4.18 9.53
CA ASN A 89 5.73 5.34 8.76
C ASN A 89 5.46 5.27 7.25
N ASP A 90 4.61 4.36 6.78
CA ASP A 90 4.20 4.24 5.38
C ASP A 90 2.71 4.62 5.18
N PRO A 91 2.23 4.73 3.93
CA PRO A 91 0.79 4.84 3.66
C PRO A 91 0.06 3.55 4.07
N VAL A 92 -1.22 3.65 4.40
CA VAL A 92 -2.03 2.50 4.85
C VAL A 92 -2.14 1.46 3.73
N ASP A 93 -1.82 0.22 4.07
CA ASP A 93 -1.78 -0.90 3.14
C ASP A 93 -3.15 -1.47 2.79
N VAL A 94 -3.26 -1.99 1.58
CA VAL A 94 -4.47 -2.61 1.03
C VAL A 94 -4.17 -3.99 0.45
N VAL A 95 -4.94 -4.97 0.91
CA VAL A 95 -5.07 -6.31 0.34
C VAL A 95 -6.35 -6.34 -0.49
N GLU A 96 -6.20 -6.25 -1.81
CA GLU A 96 -7.31 -6.29 -2.76
C GLU A 96 -7.55 -7.76 -3.20
N ILE A 97 -8.77 -8.27 -2.93
CA ILE A 97 -9.10 -9.70 -2.98
C ILE A 97 -9.87 -10.13 -4.23
N GLY A 98 -9.97 -9.27 -5.23
CA GLY A 98 -10.61 -9.50 -6.50
C GLY A 98 -10.02 -10.67 -7.28
N SER A 99 -10.76 -11.10 -8.29
CA SER A 99 -10.37 -12.24 -9.11
C SER A 99 -9.21 -11.89 -10.06
N ALA A 100 -9.20 -10.67 -10.60
CA ALA A 100 -8.22 -10.19 -11.56
C ALA A 100 -6.82 -10.00 -10.95
N SER A 101 -5.80 -10.06 -11.81
CA SER A 101 -4.46 -9.55 -11.50
C SER A 101 -4.38 -8.13 -12.05
N LEU A 102 -4.15 -7.16 -11.17
CA LEU A 102 -4.13 -5.73 -11.47
C LEU A 102 -2.70 -5.28 -11.75
N ALA A 103 -2.51 -4.22 -12.55
CA ALA A 103 -1.18 -3.80 -12.98
C ALA A 103 -0.49 -2.92 -11.93
N THR A 104 0.82 -3.07 -11.75
CA THR A 104 1.61 -2.14 -10.92
C THR A 104 1.42 -0.70 -11.41
N GLY A 105 1.15 0.21 -10.48
CA GLY A 105 0.87 1.62 -10.71
C GLY A 105 -0.55 1.91 -11.18
N SER A 106 -1.43 0.93 -11.33
CA SER A 106 -2.84 1.21 -11.61
C SER A 106 -3.53 1.81 -10.38
N VAL A 107 -4.46 2.72 -10.64
CA VAL A 107 -5.30 3.36 -9.62
C VAL A 107 -6.69 2.76 -9.74
N GLU A 108 -7.08 1.99 -8.74
CA GLU A 108 -8.29 1.16 -8.78
C GLU A 108 -9.25 1.62 -7.69
N PRO A 109 -10.53 1.89 -8.00
CA PRO A 109 -11.53 2.14 -6.99
C PRO A 109 -11.86 0.83 -6.26
N VAL A 110 -11.65 0.80 -4.95
CA VAL A 110 -11.89 -0.39 -4.12
C VAL A 110 -12.85 -0.07 -2.98
N LYS A 111 -13.72 -1.02 -2.63
CA LYS A 111 -14.59 -0.94 -1.47
C LYS A 111 -13.94 -1.63 -0.27
N VAL A 112 -13.78 -0.89 0.84
CA VAL A 112 -13.21 -1.45 2.07
C VAL A 112 -14.23 -2.37 2.76
N LEU A 113 -13.79 -3.57 3.13
CA LEU A 113 -14.61 -4.62 3.76
C LEU A 113 -14.26 -4.82 5.23
N GLY A 114 -13.03 -4.52 5.62
CA GLY A 114 -12.53 -4.70 6.97
C GLY A 114 -11.05 -4.36 7.07
N VAL A 115 -10.46 -4.62 8.24
CA VAL A 115 -9.06 -4.32 8.53
C VAL A 115 -8.46 -5.36 9.46
N LEU A 116 -7.18 -5.65 9.26
CA LEU A 116 -6.34 -6.41 10.19
C LEU A 116 -5.30 -5.48 10.83
N ALA A 117 -5.23 -5.47 12.17
CA ALA A 117 -4.14 -4.84 12.91
C ALA A 117 -2.93 -5.78 12.92
N MET A 118 -2.09 -5.71 11.88
CA MET A 118 -0.83 -6.47 11.86
C MET A 118 0.21 -5.73 12.71
N ILE A 119 1.03 -6.49 13.42
CA ILE A 119 2.21 -5.97 14.12
C ILE A 119 3.42 -6.53 13.38
N ASP A 120 4.10 -5.71 12.59
CA ASP A 120 5.30 -6.09 11.84
C ASP A 120 6.54 -5.54 12.54
N ASP A 121 7.43 -6.43 13.00
CA ASP A 121 8.66 -6.08 13.73
C ASP A 121 8.50 -5.04 14.88
N GLY A 122 7.31 -4.96 15.49
CA GLY A 122 6.99 -4.07 16.60
C GLY A 122 6.28 -2.76 16.22
N GLU A 123 6.04 -2.55 14.92
CA GLU A 123 5.30 -1.43 14.36
C GLU A 123 3.85 -1.86 14.07
N LEU A 124 2.92 -0.93 14.20
CA LEU A 124 1.53 -1.12 13.78
C LEU A 124 1.47 -0.89 12.27
N ASP A 125 0.90 -1.88 11.60
CA ASP A 125 0.86 -1.97 10.14
C ASP A 125 -0.56 -2.43 9.75
N TRP A 126 -1.44 -1.48 9.40
CA TRP A 126 -2.82 -1.79 9.10
C TRP A 126 -2.96 -2.39 7.71
N LYS A 127 -3.54 -3.60 7.63
CA LYS A 127 -3.91 -4.21 6.35
C LYS A 127 -5.41 -4.08 6.11
N LEU A 128 -5.81 -3.12 5.28
CA LEU A 128 -7.19 -3.03 4.81
C LEU A 128 -7.50 -4.19 3.87
N ILE A 129 -8.69 -4.78 4.01
CA ILE A 129 -9.18 -5.80 3.07
C ILE A 129 -10.22 -5.13 2.17
N ALA A 130 -10.02 -5.17 0.86
CA ALA A 130 -10.86 -4.46 -0.12
C ALA A 130 -11.12 -5.28 -1.39
N ILE A 131 -12.13 -4.89 -2.18
CA ILE A 131 -12.51 -5.51 -3.47
C ILE A 131 -13.08 -4.48 -4.45
#